data_AF-B8B1U3-F1
#
_entry.id   AF-B8B1U3-F1
#
_cell.length_a   1.000
_cell.length_b   1.000
_cell.length_c   1.000
_cell.angle_alpha   90.00
_cell.angle_beta   90.00
_cell.angle_gamma   90.00
#
_symmetry.space_group_name_H-M   'P 1'
#
loop_
_entity.id
_entity.type
_entity.pdbx_description
1 polymer ?
#
loop_
_entity_poly.entity_id
_entity_poly.type
_entity_poly.pdbx_seq_one_letter_code
_entity_poly.pdbx_strand_id
1 'polypeptide(L)'
;MAMAVRVAAGLVVALLLAGDASAATLALYNRCAETVWPGIQPSAGKELLARGGFQLAPNRATSIRLPAGWSGRVWGRQGCSFDAAGRGRCATGDCGGALYCNGAGGAPAGHAGGDHPRVHPWPGRTSTTDLNRVCPAGLAVRGGGGDNRVVGCRSACAAYGAPQYCCTGQFGSPQQCKPTAYSRLFKTACPKAYSYAYDDPTSILTCSAGASYIVTFCPHRR
;
A
#
# COMPACT_ATOMS: atom_id res chain seq x y z
N MET A 1 17.35 -64.75 42.28
CA MET A 1 17.92 -64.34 40.99
C MET A 1 17.14 -63.14 40.49
N ALA A 2 17.79 -61.99 40.37
CA ALA A 2 17.17 -60.75 39.91
C ALA A 2 17.00 -60.77 38.39
N MET A 3 15.79 -60.49 37.89
CA MET A 3 15.57 -60.06 36.51
C MET A 3 15.37 -58.54 36.51
N ALA A 4 16.31 -57.83 35.92
CA ALA A 4 16.22 -56.40 35.69
C ALA A 4 15.34 -56.16 34.45
N VAL A 5 14.17 -55.54 34.63
CA VAL A 5 13.37 -54.99 33.52
C VAL A 5 13.90 -53.58 33.25
N ARG A 6 14.61 -53.40 32.13
CA ARG A 6 15.08 -52.09 31.68
C ARG A 6 13.91 -51.33 31.05
N VAL A 7 13.42 -50.30 31.72
CA VAL A 7 12.54 -49.30 31.10
C VAL A 7 13.42 -48.38 30.27
N ALA A 8 13.40 -48.54 28.95
CA ALA A 8 14.07 -47.59 28.06
C ALA A 8 13.33 -46.25 28.15
N ALA A 9 13.98 -45.23 28.70
CA ALA A 9 13.51 -43.86 28.66
C ALA A 9 13.55 -43.34 27.21
N GLY A 10 12.50 -43.64 26.45
CA GLY A 10 12.30 -43.05 25.13
C GLY A 10 12.03 -41.56 25.28
N LEU A 11 12.89 -40.72 24.72
CA LEU A 11 12.65 -39.29 24.57
C LEU A 11 11.44 -39.13 23.63
N VAL A 12 10.23 -38.98 24.18
CA VAL A 12 9.08 -38.54 23.41
C VAL A 12 9.34 -37.08 23.08
N VAL A 13 9.97 -36.85 21.93
CA VAL A 13 9.95 -35.53 21.29
C VAL A 13 8.50 -35.31 20.90
N ALA A 14 7.74 -34.65 21.77
CA ALA A 14 6.48 -34.07 21.38
C ALA A 14 6.80 -33.06 20.28
N LEU A 15 6.66 -33.49 19.03
CA LEU A 15 6.69 -32.60 17.88
C LEU A 15 5.45 -31.72 18.04
N LEU A 16 5.64 -30.57 18.70
CA LEU A 16 4.65 -29.50 18.71
C LEU A 16 4.45 -29.15 17.24
N LEU A 17 3.36 -29.66 16.66
CA LEU A 17 2.81 -29.11 15.43
C LEU A 17 2.41 -27.68 15.79
N ALA A 18 3.36 -26.76 15.66
CA ALA A 18 3.05 -25.34 15.62
C ALA A 18 2.02 -25.21 14.52
N GLY A 19 0.76 -24.96 14.90
CA GLY A 19 -0.32 -24.78 13.95
C GLY A 19 0.15 -23.76 12.93
N ASP A 20 0.21 -24.17 11.66
CA ASP A 20 0.51 -23.28 10.55
C ASP A 20 -0.54 -22.17 10.60
N ALA A 21 -0.16 -21.03 11.17
CA ALA A 21 -0.90 -19.81 10.99
C ALA A 21 -0.92 -19.57 9.49
N SER A 22 -2.08 -19.77 8.87
CA SER A 22 -2.29 -19.61 7.42
C SER A 22 -1.63 -18.32 6.96
N ALA A 23 -0.50 -18.46 6.29
CA ALA A 23 0.26 -17.30 5.84
C ALA A 23 -0.41 -16.78 4.58
N ALA A 24 -1.09 -15.64 4.70
CA ALA A 24 -1.62 -14.91 3.56
C ALA A 24 -0.47 -14.53 2.62
N THR A 25 -0.71 -14.57 1.31
CA THR A 25 0.25 -14.07 0.32
C THR A 25 -0.23 -12.76 -0.27
N LEU A 26 0.68 -11.80 -0.43
CA LEU A 26 0.47 -10.57 -1.18
C LEU A 26 1.19 -10.67 -2.53
N ALA A 27 0.45 -10.79 -3.61
CA ALA A 27 0.98 -10.70 -4.96
C ALA A 27 0.92 -9.25 -5.46
N LEU A 28 2.04 -8.74 -5.99
CA LEU A 28 2.12 -7.45 -6.65
C LEU A 28 2.38 -7.70 -8.13
N TYR A 29 1.51 -7.17 -9.01
CA TYR A 29 1.60 -7.34 -10.44
C TYR A 29 1.62 -5.98 -11.15
N ASN A 30 2.63 -5.74 -11.98
CA ASN A 30 2.72 -4.55 -12.80
C ASN A 30 2.17 -4.81 -14.21
N ARG A 31 0.97 -4.28 -14.52
CA ARG A 31 0.40 -4.24 -15.88
C ARG A 31 0.65 -2.91 -16.60
N CYS A 32 1.37 -1.98 -15.99
CA CYS A 32 1.75 -0.74 -16.64
C CYS A 32 2.76 -1.03 -17.77
N ALA A 33 2.79 -0.17 -18.79
CA ALA A 33 3.84 -0.20 -19.82
C ALA A 33 5.22 0.19 -19.26
N GLU A 34 5.23 0.94 -18.17
CA GLU A 34 6.42 1.44 -17.49
C GLU A 34 6.76 0.64 -16.23
N THR A 35 8.00 0.75 -15.79
CA THR A 35 8.42 0.21 -14.49
C THR A 35 7.71 0.94 -13.35
N VAL A 36 7.26 0.18 -12.35
CA VAL A 36 6.73 0.69 -11.09
C VAL A 36 7.65 0.26 -9.96
N TRP A 37 7.80 1.10 -8.94
CA TRP A 37 8.56 0.76 -7.74
C TRP A 37 7.62 0.66 -6.53
N PRO A 38 7.10 -0.53 -6.19
CA PRO A 38 6.28 -0.68 -5.01
C PRO A 38 7.01 -0.20 -3.75
N GLY A 39 6.29 0.54 -2.91
CA GLY A 39 6.68 0.85 -1.54
C GLY A 39 5.81 0.07 -0.56
N ILE A 40 6.41 -0.40 0.53
CA ILE A 40 5.77 -1.21 1.56
C ILE A 40 6.12 -0.61 2.93
N GLN A 41 5.09 -0.31 3.71
CA GLN A 41 5.25 0.24 5.05
C GLN A 41 4.47 -0.63 6.05
N PRO A 42 5.15 -1.29 6.99
CA PRO A 42 4.47 -1.99 8.07
C PRO A 42 3.82 -1.00 9.04
N SER A 43 2.75 -1.44 9.71
CA SER A 43 2.27 -0.77 10.91
C SER A 43 3.30 -0.88 12.05
N ALA A 44 3.16 -0.04 13.08
CA ALA A 44 4.04 -0.10 14.24
C ALA A 44 4.09 -1.52 14.83
N GLY A 45 5.30 -2.00 15.11
CA GLY A 45 5.53 -3.35 15.65
C GLY A 45 5.38 -4.51 14.67
N LYS A 46 5.14 -4.25 13.37
CA LYS A 46 5.07 -5.29 12.34
C LYS A 46 6.37 -5.41 11.54
N GLU A 47 6.62 -6.60 11.01
CA GLU A 47 7.83 -6.92 10.24
C GLU A 47 7.96 -6.07 8.96
N LEU A 48 9.18 -5.60 8.69
CA LEU A 48 9.53 -4.90 7.46
C LEU A 48 9.73 -5.89 6.31
N LEU A 49 8.76 -5.95 5.41
CA LEU A 49 8.80 -6.82 4.25
C LEU A 49 9.59 -6.18 3.09
N ALA A 50 10.39 -6.99 2.38
CA ALA A 50 11.13 -6.59 1.18
C ALA A 50 11.93 -5.27 1.33
N ARG A 51 12.51 -5.02 2.52
CA ARG A 51 13.22 -3.77 2.85
C ARG A 51 12.38 -2.50 2.60
N GLY A 52 11.06 -2.63 2.60
CA GLY A 52 10.11 -1.56 2.36
C GLY A 52 9.91 -1.15 0.90
N GLY A 53 10.48 -1.85 -0.08
CA GLY A 53 10.21 -1.55 -1.49
C GLY A 53 11.15 -2.25 -2.45
N PHE A 54 10.78 -2.28 -3.73
CA PHE A 54 11.58 -2.90 -4.78
C PHE A 54 11.19 -2.35 -6.16
N GLN A 55 11.92 -2.75 -7.21
CA GLN A 55 11.59 -2.45 -8.60
C GLN A 55 10.75 -3.58 -9.21
N LEU A 56 9.67 -3.23 -9.90
CA LEU A 56 8.78 -4.18 -10.57
C LEU A 56 8.60 -3.78 -12.04
N ALA A 57 9.30 -4.50 -12.92
CA ALA A 57 9.29 -4.24 -14.36
C ALA A 57 7.91 -4.50 -15.01
N PRO A 58 7.65 -3.96 -16.22
CA PRO A 58 6.41 -4.20 -16.95
C PRO A 58 6.10 -5.69 -17.12
N ASN A 59 4.82 -6.05 -16.95
CA ASN A 59 4.32 -7.42 -17.02
C ASN A 59 5.01 -8.42 -16.07
N ARG A 60 5.62 -7.95 -14.97
CA ARG A 60 6.19 -8.80 -13.92
C ARG A 60 5.35 -8.81 -12.67
N ALA A 61 5.35 -9.96 -12.00
CA ALA A 61 4.72 -10.16 -10.71
C ALA A 61 5.73 -10.65 -9.67
N THR A 62 5.48 -10.33 -8.40
CA THR A 62 6.25 -10.80 -7.25
C THR A 62 5.29 -11.07 -6.09
N SER A 63 5.52 -12.15 -5.36
CA SER A 63 4.70 -12.54 -4.21
C SER A 63 5.48 -12.42 -2.92
N ILE A 64 4.84 -11.91 -1.88
CA ILE A 64 5.39 -11.74 -0.54
C ILE A 64 4.52 -12.53 0.44
N ARG A 65 5.14 -13.37 1.26
CA ARG A 65 4.44 -14.06 2.36
C ARG A 65 4.22 -13.08 3.50
N LEU A 66 2.98 -12.93 3.95
CA LEU A 66 2.60 -12.07 5.06
C LEU A 66 2.65 -12.87 6.37
N PRO A 67 3.39 -12.40 7.39
CA PRO A 67 3.30 -12.96 8.74
C PRO A 67 1.87 -12.89 9.29
N ALA A 68 1.54 -13.80 10.20
CA ALA A 68 0.25 -13.79 10.88
C ALA A 68 0.00 -12.46 11.60
N GLY A 69 -1.18 -11.88 11.38
CA GLY A 69 -1.53 -10.57 11.93
C GLY A 69 -0.70 -9.41 11.40
N TRP A 70 0.02 -9.56 10.28
CA TRP A 70 0.69 -8.45 9.63
C TRP A 70 -0.31 -7.42 9.14
N SER A 71 0.02 -6.14 9.30
CA SER A 71 -0.73 -5.03 8.75
C SER A 71 0.21 -3.94 8.27
N GLY A 72 -0.20 -3.21 7.24
CA GLY A 72 0.62 -2.17 6.64
C GLY A 72 -0.02 -1.55 5.40
N ARG A 73 0.78 -0.77 4.68
CA ARG A 73 0.40 -0.08 3.44
C ARG A 73 1.30 -0.52 2.30
N VAL A 74 0.74 -0.52 1.10
CA VAL A 74 1.43 -0.75 -0.16
C VAL A 74 1.03 0.35 -1.13
N TRP A 75 1.98 0.91 -1.87
CA TRP A 75 1.71 1.89 -2.91
C TRP A 75 2.67 1.73 -4.09
N GLY A 76 2.31 2.31 -5.24
CA GLY A 76 3.18 2.34 -6.42
C GLY A 76 3.92 3.67 -6.51
N ARG A 77 5.19 3.64 -6.90
CA ARG A 77 5.98 4.83 -7.25
C ARG A 77 6.27 4.85 -8.74
N GLN A 78 6.27 6.03 -9.35
CA GLN A 78 6.50 6.21 -10.78
C GLN A 78 7.51 7.32 -11.06
N GLY A 79 8.14 7.26 -12.24
CA GLY A 79 9.17 8.21 -12.66
C GLY A 79 10.35 8.24 -11.70
N CYS A 80 10.81 7.07 -11.25
CA CYS A 80 11.91 6.95 -10.33
C CYS A 80 13.25 6.86 -11.06
N SER A 81 14.25 7.55 -10.52
CA SER A 81 15.66 7.40 -10.89
C SER A 81 16.46 7.18 -9.62
N PHE A 82 17.27 6.12 -9.59
CA PHE A 82 18.12 5.76 -8.46
C PHE A 82 19.54 5.47 -8.93
N ASP A 83 20.52 5.85 -8.13
CA ASP A 83 21.92 5.47 -8.31
C ASP A 83 22.17 4.00 -7.91
N ALA A 84 23.41 3.55 -8.08
CA ALA A 84 23.83 2.19 -7.72
C ALA A 84 23.69 1.89 -6.21
N ALA A 85 23.65 2.90 -5.35
CA ALA A 85 23.42 2.76 -3.92
C ALA A 85 21.92 2.76 -3.56
N GLY A 86 21.03 2.91 -4.54
CA GLY A 86 19.58 2.99 -4.34
C GLY A 86 19.11 4.33 -3.82
N ARG A 87 19.90 5.41 -3.96
CA ARG A 87 19.52 6.79 -3.61
C ARG A 87 19.05 7.53 -4.85
N GLY A 88 18.05 8.39 -4.73
CA GLY A 88 17.45 9.05 -5.88
C GLY A 88 16.14 9.74 -5.56
N ARG A 89 15.18 9.69 -6.48
CA ARG A 89 13.85 10.30 -6.32
C ARG A 89 12.84 9.69 -7.29
N CYS A 90 11.58 9.62 -6.85
CA CYS A 90 10.42 9.38 -7.70
C CYS A 90 9.59 10.64 -7.92
N ALA A 91 8.93 10.74 -9.08
CA ALA A 91 7.98 11.80 -9.37
C ALA A 91 6.71 11.70 -8.51
N THR A 92 6.25 10.47 -8.25
CA THR A 92 5.09 10.19 -7.40
C THR A 92 5.37 9.08 -6.39
N GLY A 93 4.82 9.20 -5.19
CA GLY A 93 4.92 8.20 -4.13
C GLY A 93 6.31 8.02 -3.51
N ASP A 94 7.25 8.92 -3.77
CA ASP A 94 8.63 8.85 -3.26
C ASP A 94 8.68 8.66 -1.74
N CYS A 95 9.60 7.88 -1.20
CA CYS A 95 9.69 7.60 0.24
C CYS A 95 10.98 8.14 0.87
N GLY A 96 11.36 9.37 0.52
CA GLY A 96 12.57 10.01 1.03
C GLY A 96 13.80 9.76 0.16
N GLY A 97 13.60 9.56 -1.14
CA GLY A 97 14.66 9.39 -2.12
C GLY A 97 15.38 8.04 -2.04
N ALA A 98 14.72 7.00 -1.53
CA ALA A 98 15.30 5.68 -1.37
C ALA A 98 14.56 4.63 -2.21
N LEU A 99 15.29 3.76 -2.91
CA LEU A 99 14.74 2.59 -3.59
C LEU A 99 14.06 1.65 -2.59
N TYR A 100 14.71 1.42 -1.45
CA TYR A 100 14.18 0.64 -0.33
C TYR A 100 13.66 1.59 0.74
N CYS A 101 12.34 1.65 0.95
CA CYS A 101 11.77 2.65 1.85
C CYS A 101 12.09 2.40 3.33
N ASN A 102 12.54 1.20 3.71
CA ASN A 102 12.98 0.87 5.07
C ASN A 102 11.98 1.28 6.17
N GLY A 103 10.67 1.15 5.90
CA GLY A 103 9.60 1.51 6.84
C GLY A 103 9.16 2.99 6.76
N ALA A 104 9.88 3.83 6.03
CA ALA A 104 9.36 5.12 5.59
C ALA A 104 8.15 4.87 4.68
N GLY A 105 7.10 5.66 4.85
CA GLY A 105 6.01 5.63 3.89
C GLY A 105 6.31 6.58 2.73
N GLY A 106 5.57 6.42 1.64
CA GLY A 106 5.64 7.35 0.52
C GLY A 106 5.18 8.73 0.99
N ALA A 107 5.99 9.76 0.76
CA ALA A 107 5.62 11.15 0.87
C ALA A 107 4.23 11.38 0.25
N PRO A 108 3.25 11.87 1.03
CA PRO A 108 3.35 12.30 2.43
C PRO A 108 2.90 11.20 3.40
N ALA A 109 3.85 10.34 3.82
CA ALA A 109 3.69 9.52 5.00
C ALA A 109 4.11 10.36 6.20
N GLY A 110 3.19 11.26 6.54
CA GLY A 110 3.34 12.29 7.55
C GLY A 110 2.25 13.31 7.27
N HIS A 111 1.03 12.98 7.66
CA HIS A 111 -0.20 13.74 7.42
C HIS A 111 -0.75 13.67 5.98
N ALA A 112 -1.98 13.15 5.90
CA ALA A 112 -2.89 13.07 4.76
C ALA A 112 -2.67 12.09 3.61
N GLY A 113 -3.72 11.29 3.40
CA GLY A 113 -3.84 10.34 2.31
C GLY A 113 -3.80 10.99 0.95
N GLY A 114 -2.85 10.58 0.12
CA GLY A 114 -3.01 10.48 -1.33
C GLY A 114 -3.37 9.03 -1.68
N ASP A 115 -4.03 8.84 -2.83
CA ASP A 115 -4.63 7.58 -3.27
C ASP A 115 -3.77 6.34 -2.97
N HIS A 116 -4.18 5.62 -1.93
CA HIS A 116 -3.66 4.29 -1.65
C HIS A 116 -4.24 3.34 -2.71
N PRO A 117 -3.43 2.69 -3.57
CA PRO A 117 -3.93 1.54 -4.30
C PRO A 117 -4.34 0.52 -3.24
N ARG A 118 -5.65 0.31 -3.08
CA ARG A 118 -6.13 -0.70 -2.14
C ARG A 118 -5.72 -2.07 -2.64
N VAL A 119 -5.15 -2.82 -1.71
CA VAL A 119 -4.96 -4.25 -1.79
C VAL A 119 -6.36 -4.87 -1.79
N HIS A 120 -6.82 -5.38 -2.93
CA HIS A 120 -8.10 -6.07 -2.98
C HIS A 120 -7.88 -7.59 -2.87
N PRO A 121 -8.67 -8.29 -2.04
CA PRO A 121 -8.76 -9.75 -2.07
C PRO A 121 -9.27 -10.19 -3.44
N TRP A 122 -8.72 -11.28 -3.98
CA TRP A 122 -9.21 -11.83 -5.24
C TRP A 122 -10.61 -12.46 -5.01
N PRO A 123 -11.63 -12.19 -5.84
CA PRO A 123 -11.70 -11.32 -7.01
C PRO A 123 -12.16 -9.88 -6.64
N GLY A 124 -11.23 -8.94 -6.64
CA GLY A 124 -11.42 -7.62 -6.03
C GLY A 124 -11.47 -6.46 -7.03
N ARG A 125 -12.46 -5.57 -6.82
CA ARG A 125 -12.99 -4.61 -7.80
C ARG A 125 -12.08 -3.37 -7.95
N THR A 126 -11.73 -3.03 -9.19
CA THR A 126 -10.74 -2.01 -9.53
C THR A 126 -11.34 -0.60 -9.59
N SER A 127 -10.54 0.43 -9.28
CA SER A 127 -10.83 1.78 -9.76
C SER A 127 -10.64 1.81 -11.26
N THR A 128 -11.63 2.31 -11.98
CA THR A 128 -11.70 2.30 -13.46
C THR A 128 -11.36 3.66 -14.07
N THR A 129 -11.23 4.72 -13.28
CA THR A 129 -11.09 6.10 -13.77
C THR A 129 -9.64 6.58 -13.66
N ASP A 130 -9.14 7.17 -14.73
CA ASP A 130 -7.85 7.84 -14.74
C ASP A 130 -7.96 9.22 -14.06
N LEU A 131 -7.68 9.27 -12.75
CA LEU A 131 -7.71 10.49 -11.94
C LEU A 131 -6.82 11.61 -12.50
N ASN A 132 -5.74 11.28 -13.22
CA ASN A 132 -4.84 12.27 -13.80
C ASN A 132 -5.51 13.13 -14.88
N ARG A 133 -6.57 12.62 -15.55
CA ARG A 133 -7.33 13.37 -16.57
C ARG A 133 -8.30 14.38 -15.99
N VAL A 134 -8.77 14.16 -14.77
CA VAL A 134 -9.76 15.00 -14.09
C VAL A 134 -9.15 15.74 -12.90
N CYS A 135 -7.82 15.71 -12.76
CA CYS A 135 -7.13 16.29 -11.62
C CYS A 135 -7.17 17.83 -11.68
N PRO A 136 -7.69 18.52 -10.64
CA PRO A 136 -7.63 19.96 -10.55
C PRO A 136 -6.19 20.49 -10.58
N ALA A 137 -5.98 21.67 -11.17
CA ALA A 137 -4.64 22.24 -11.34
C ALA A 137 -3.85 22.38 -10.02
N GLY A 138 -4.51 22.73 -8.92
CA GLY A 138 -3.88 22.83 -7.60
C GLY A 138 -3.43 21.49 -7.00
N LEU A 139 -3.95 20.38 -7.50
CA LEU A 139 -3.65 19.02 -7.04
C LEU A 139 -2.69 18.28 -7.98
N ALA A 140 -2.59 18.72 -9.23
CA ALA A 140 -1.82 18.06 -10.28
C ALA A 140 -0.32 17.99 -9.95
N VAL A 141 0.25 16.79 -10.12
CA VAL A 141 1.70 16.56 -10.17
C VAL A 141 2.06 16.40 -11.64
N ARG A 142 3.01 17.20 -12.11
CA ARG A 142 3.42 17.19 -13.52
C ARG A 142 4.77 16.52 -13.70
N GLY A 143 4.91 15.77 -14.78
CA GLY A 143 6.17 15.14 -15.16
C GLY A 143 7.20 16.17 -15.62
N GLY A 144 8.48 15.81 -15.55
CA GLY A 144 9.59 16.66 -16.01
C GLY A 144 9.85 16.61 -17.53
N GLY A 145 9.13 15.76 -18.27
CA GLY A 145 9.13 15.82 -19.74
C GLY A 145 8.31 17.02 -20.18
N GLY A 146 8.79 17.81 -21.14
CA GLY A 146 8.21 19.10 -21.55
C GLY A 146 6.76 19.08 -22.09
N ASP A 147 6.03 17.97 -21.96
CA ASP A 147 4.63 17.79 -22.38
C ASP A 147 3.59 18.30 -21.35
N ASN A 148 4.06 18.86 -20.22
CA ASN A 148 3.23 19.37 -19.12
C ASN A 148 2.21 18.33 -18.61
N ARG A 149 2.47 17.03 -18.81
CA ARG A 149 1.51 15.96 -18.52
C ARG A 149 1.34 15.75 -17.02
N VAL A 150 0.09 15.58 -16.60
CA VAL A 150 -0.24 15.19 -15.21
C VAL A 150 0.09 13.72 -15.02
N VAL A 151 1.04 13.44 -14.12
CA VAL A 151 1.52 12.09 -13.78
C VAL A 151 1.01 11.60 -12.42
N GLY A 152 0.39 12.49 -11.64
CA GLY A 152 -0.27 12.14 -10.39
C GLY A 152 -1.26 13.21 -9.96
N CYS A 153 -2.17 12.86 -9.07
CA CYS A 153 -3.10 13.79 -8.44
C CYS A 153 -2.94 13.71 -6.92
N ARG A 154 -2.52 14.82 -6.30
CA ARG A 154 -2.42 14.91 -4.84
C ARG A 154 -3.81 15.01 -4.23
N SER A 155 -3.97 14.55 -3.00
CA SER A 155 -5.15 14.93 -2.23
C SER A 155 -5.09 16.39 -1.79
N ALA A 156 -6.23 16.92 -1.36
CA ALA A 156 -6.31 18.28 -0.86
C ALA A 156 -5.38 18.53 0.33
N CYS A 157 -5.23 17.59 1.28
CA CYS A 157 -4.28 17.85 2.35
C CYS A 157 -2.82 17.69 1.90
N ALA A 158 -2.49 16.74 1.03
CA ALA A 158 -1.14 16.68 0.48
C ALA A 158 -0.76 17.95 -0.31
N ALA A 159 -1.74 18.65 -0.88
CA ALA A 159 -1.51 19.90 -1.61
C ALA A 159 -1.50 21.15 -0.70
N TYR A 160 -2.39 21.21 0.30
CA TYR A 160 -2.68 22.44 1.04
C TYR A 160 -2.39 22.37 2.54
N GLY A 161 -2.23 21.18 3.14
CA GLY A 161 -1.92 21.02 4.57
C GLY A 161 -3.02 21.47 5.56
N ALA A 162 -4.15 21.98 5.07
CA ALA A 162 -5.14 22.61 5.94
C ALA A 162 -5.89 21.60 6.83
N PRO A 163 -6.18 21.92 8.12
CA PRO A 163 -6.79 20.98 9.06
C PRO A 163 -8.08 20.33 8.58
N GLN A 164 -8.93 21.06 7.85
CA GLN A 164 -10.18 20.56 7.28
C GLN A 164 -9.99 19.52 6.16
N TYR A 165 -8.86 19.56 5.45
CA TYR A 165 -8.51 18.55 4.46
C TYR A 165 -7.78 17.37 5.08
N CYS A 166 -7.06 17.65 6.16
CA CYS A 166 -6.19 16.69 6.84
C CYS A 166 -6.89 15.93 7.96
N CYS A 167 -8.07 16.41 8.38
CA CYS A 167 -8.80 15.92 9.53
C CYS A 167 -7.96 15.94 10.81
N THR A 168 -7.33 17.09 11.10
CA THR A 168 -6.50 17.30 12.29
C THR A 168 -7.07 18.41 13.17
N GLY A 169 -6.60 18.48 14.43
CA GLY A 169 -7.05 19.49 15.38
C GLY A 169 -8.56 19.45 15.60
N GLN A 170 -9.24 20.57 15.38
CA GLN A 170 -10.70 20.66 15.47
C GLN A 170 -11.46 19.84 14.43
N PHE A 171 -10.77 19.29 13.42
CA PHE A 171 -11.34 18.36 12.45
C PHE A 171 -10.93 16.90 12.73
N GLY A 172 -10.40 16.61 13.92
CA GLY A 172 -9.94 15.27 14.31
C GLY A 172 -11.05 14.27 14.67
N SER A 173 -12.28 14.51 14.21
CA SER A 173 -13.42 13.61 14.41
C SER A 173 -14.27 13.50 13.13
N PRO A 174 -14.95 12.36 12.90
CA PRO A 174 -15.89 12.21 11.78
C PRO A 174 -17.04 13.23 11.79
N GLN A 175 -17.40 13.72 12.98
CA GLN A 175 -18.44 14.71 13.18
C GLN A 175 -18.01 16.09 12.68
N GLN A 176 -16.72 16.42 12.77
CA GLN A 176 -16.19 17.74 12.40
C GLN A 176 -15.52 17.74 11.01
N CYS A 177 -14.81 16.68 10.62
CA CYS A 177 -14.24 16.60 9.27
C CYS A 177 -15.29 16.14 8.25
N LYS A 178 -15.79 17.07 7.44
CA LYS A 178 -16.79 16.78 6.42
C LYS A 178 -16.18 16.58 5.04
N PRO A 179 -16.83 15.81 4.15
CA PRO A 179 -16.40 15.71 2.75
C PRO A 179 -16.30 17.08 2.09
N THR A 180 -15.27 17.27 1.27
CA THR A 180 -15.01 18.51 0.53
C THR A 180 -15.25 18.31 -0.96
N ALA A 181 -15.23 19.38 -1.76
CA ALA A 181 -15.30 19.28 -3.21
C ALA A 181 -14.19 18.37 -3.78
N TYR A 182 -12.99 18.43 -3.18
CA TYR A 182 -11.87 17.58 -3.56
C TYR A 182 -12.11 16.11 -3.22
N SER A 183 -12.53 15.78 -2.00
CA SER A 183 -12.77 14.37 -1.64
C SER A 183 -13.93 13.76 -2.44
N ARG A 184 -14.98 14.55 -2.73
CA ARG A 184 -16.07 14.09 -3.62
C ARG A 184 -15.59 13.76 -5.02
N LEU A 185 -14.66 14.53 -5.58
CA LEU A 185 -14.04 14.23 -6.88
C LEU A 185 -13.37 12.85 -6.88
N PHE A 186 -12.55 12.55 -5.87
CA PHE A 186 -11.91 11.24 -5.73
C PHE A 186 -12.93 10.13 -5.53
N LYS A 187 -13.98 10.36 -4.73
CA LYS A 187 -15.04 9.37 -4.50
C LYS A 187 -15.84 9.07 -5.76
N THR A 188 -16.16 10.08 -6.57
CA THR A 188 -16.86 9.89 -7.86
C THR A 188 -16.01 9.08 -8.82
N ALA A 189 -14.71 9.37 -8.93
CA ALA A 189 -13.81 8.62 -9.81
C ALA A 189 -13.58 7.18 -9.31
N CYS A 190 -13.52 7.00 -7.99
CA CYS A 190 -13.19 5.76 -7.31
C CYS A 190 -14.19 5.46 -6.16
N PRO A 191 -15.43 5.04 -6.42
CA PRO A 191 -16.46 4.90 -5.37
C PRO A 191 -16.12 3.90 -4.26
N LYS A 192 -15.23 2.96 -4.58
CA LYS A 192 -14.73 1.91 -3.67
C LYS A 192 -13.41 2.29 -3.00
N ALA A 193 -12.89 3.50 -3.21
CA ALA A 193 -11.68 4.03 -2.57
C ALA A 193 -12.04 5.01 -1.44
N TYR A 194 -11.15 5.14 -0.44
CA TYR A 194 -11.26 6.14 0.61
C TYR A 194 -10.83 7.44 -0.04
N SER A 195 -11.68 8.46 0.02
CA SER A 195 -11.41 9.76 -0.58
C SER A 195 -10.88 10.80 0.41
N TYR A 196 -11.03 10.57 1.72
CA TYR A 196 -10.50 11.39 2.81
C TYR A 196 -10.45 10.57 4.11
N ALA A 197 -9.90 11.12 5.21
CA ALA A 197 -9.58 10.35 6.41
C ALA A 197 -10.79 9.65 7.08
N TYR A 198 -11.97 10.27 7.06
CA TYR A 198 -13.19 9.72 7.68
C TYR A 198 -14.27 9.34 6.65
N ASP A 199 -13.85 8.89 5.46
CA ASP A 199 -14.80 8.38 4.46
C ASP A 199 -15.61 7.20 4.98
N ASP A 200 -16.75 6.98 4.33
CA ASP A 200 -17.72 5.99 4.76
C ASP A 200 -17.13 4.55 4.67
N PRO A 201 -17.58 3.62 5.54
CA PRO A 201 -17.00 2.30 5.64
C PRO A 201 -17.34 1.35 4.48
N THR A 202 -18.16 1.73 3.49
CA THR A 202 -18.42 0.88 2.30
C THR A 202 -17.15 0.62 1.47
N SER A 203 -16.16 1.47 1.72
CA SER A 203 -14.77 1.40 1.35
C SER A 203 -14.00 0.19 1.90
N ILE A 204 -14.33 -0.28 3.11
CA ILE A 204 -13.57 -1.31 3.82
C ILE A 204 -14.06 -2.68 3.39
N LEU A 205 -13.12 -3.53 2.96
CA LEU A 205 -13.39 -4.92 2.63
C LEU A 205 -12.73 -5.81 3.70
N THR A 206 -13.56 -6.50 4.46
CA THR A 206 -13.11 -7.51 5.42
C THR A 206 -13.20 -8.89 4.77
N CYS A 207 -12.15 -9.70 4.90
CA CYS A 207 -12.11 -11.06 4.37
C CYS A 207 -11.81 -12.08 5.45
N SER A 208 -12.10 -13.35 5.13
CA SER A 208 -11.78 -14.48 6.00
C SER A 208 -10.29 -14.52 6.32
N ALA A 209 -9.96 -15.00 7.52
CA ALA A 209 -8.58 -15.20 7.94
C ALA A 209 -7.82 -16.09 6.95
N GLY A 210 -6.58 -15.73 6.63
CA GLY A 210 -5.75 -16.45 5.67
C GLY A 210 -6.01 -16.12 4.19
N ALA A 211 -6.92 -15.18 3.89
CA ALA A 211 -7.12 -14.73 2.51
C ALA A 211 -5.82 -14.17 1.90
N SER A 212 -5.52 -14.58 0.66
CA SER A 212 -4.43 -14.00 -0.12
C SER A 212 -4.93 -12.84 -0.97
N TYR A 213 -4.02 -11.92 -1.29
CA TYR A 213 -4.32 -10.64 -1.90
C TYR A 213 -3.52 -10.44 -3.18
N ILE A 214 -4.08 -9.67 -4.12
CA ILE A 214 -3.37 -9.20 -5.30
C ILE A 214 -3.51 -7.69 -5.46
N VAL A 215 -2.38 -7.01 -5.57
CA VAL A 215 -2.28 -5.61 -6.00
C VAL A 215 -1.88 -5.61 -7.45
N THR A 216 -2.76 -5.11 -8.31
CA THR A 216 -2.42 -4.87 -9.71
C THR A 216 -2.22 -3.38 -9.94
N PHE A 217 -1.03 -3.00 -10.39
CA PHE A 217 -0.78 -1.67 -10.96
C PHE A 217 -1.24 -1.62 -12.42
N CYS A 218 -1.95 -0.55 -12.80
CA CYS A 218 -2.58 -0.38 -14.11
C CYS A 218 -3.50 -1.56 -14.52
N PRO A 219 -4.56 -1.88 -13.75
CA PRO A 219 -5.39 -3.05 -14.00
C PRO A 219 -6.10 -3.04 -15.36
N HIS A 220 -6.31 -1.86 -15.93
CA HIS A 220 -6.75 -1.67 -17.30
C HIS A 220 -5.55 -1.15 -18.08
N ARG A 221 -5.10 -1.90 -19.09
CA ARG A 221 -4.00 -1.48 -19.96
C ARG A 221 -4.41 -0.15 -20.62
N ARG A 222 -3.50 0.81 -20.61
CA ARG A 222 -3.61 1.99 -21.48
C ARG A 222 -3.17 1.63 -22.89
#